data_AF-A0A9P6JYK2-F1
#
_entry.id   AF-A0A9P6JYK2-F1
#
_cell.length_a   1.000
_cell.length_b   1.000
_cell.length_c   1.000
_cell.angle_alpha   90.00
_cell.angle_beta   90.00
_cell.angle_gamma   90.00
#
_symmetry.space_group_name_H-M   'P 1'
#
loop_
_entity.id
_entity.type
_entity.pdbx_description
1 polymer ?
#
loop_
_entity_poly.entity_id
_entity_poly.type
_entity_poly.pdbx_seq_one_letter_code
_entity_poly.pdbx_strand_id
1 'polypeptide(L)'
;MHSYEHRVGIPPVSLLFLLECPKLQIVKLPIYTRRNDLIDLVVAFRSLKALRSLLFNVHLREELEFLEEQTSVWNPIYRQIGQLPKLQSLTIIYFTIEKGKDSGIQQLVGATSVKRLVLRGCEATKWTREEIQDLVRALPKLENLHLKPLEKGLFSQIKSWLCEAGRSDIIFGDQ
;
A
#
# COMPACT_ATOMS: atom_id res chain seq x y z
N MET A 1 -1.15 -34.06 21.36
CA MET A 1 -0.33 -33.44 22.42
C MET A 1 0.15 -32.10 21.87
N HIS A 2 -0.61 -31.02 22.10
CA HIS A 2 -0.30 -29.70 21.54
C HIS A 2 0.65 -28.97 22.49
N SER A 3 1.90 -28.80 22.06
CA SER A 3 2.91 -27.98 22.73
C SER A 3 2.49 -26.50 22.65
N TYR A 4 2.11 -25.91 23.78
CA TYR A 4 1.90 -24.47 23.91
C TYR A 4 3.27 -23.79 24.07
N GLU A 5 3.81 -23.25 22.98
CA GLU A 5 4.93 -22.30 23.08
C GLU A 5 4.42 -20.98 23.66
N HIS A 6 4.72 -20.72 24.94
CA HIS A 6 4.52 -19.42 25.55
C HIS A 6 5.58 -18.44 25.03
N ARG A 7 5.29 -17.77 23.91
CA ARG A 7 6.10 -16.65 23.46
C ARG A 7 5.86 -15.48 24.41
N VAL A 8 6.89 -15.10 25.17
CA VAL A 8 6.91 -13.88 25.97
C VAL A 8 6.69 -12.70 25.01
N GLY A 9 5.46 -12.18 25.00
CA GLY A 9 5.05 -11.12 24.08
C GLY A 9 5.76 -9.82 24.42
N ILE A 10 6.59 -9.31 23.52
CA ILE A 10 7.03 -7.91 23.57
C ILE A 10 5.75 -7.06 23.60
N PRO A 11 5.59 -6.14 24.56
CA PRO A 11 4.40 -5.30 24.63
C PRO A 11 4.26 -4.51 23.32
N PRO A 12 3.04 -4.34 22.80
CA PRO A 12 2.82 -3.55 21.59
C PRO A 12 3.33 -2.14 21.82
N VAL A 13 4.24 -1.70 20.95
CA VAL A 13 4.69 -0.30 20.92
C VAL A 13 3.71 0.46 20.03
N SER A 14 2.91 1.34 20.62
CA SER A 14 2.00 2.24 19.88
C SER A 14 2.78 3.03 18.83
N LEU A 15 2.24 3.18 17.62
CA LEU A 15 2.90 3.95 16.57
C LEU A 15 2.79 5.46 16.75
N LEU A 16 2.16 5.94 17.83
CA LEU A 16 2.05 7.37 18.13
C LEU A 16 3.41 8.04 18.42
N PHE A 17 4.45 7.29 18.79
CA PHE A 17 5.81 7.86 18.93
C PHE A 17 6.31 8.51 17.62
N LEU A 18 5.75 8.11 16.46
CA LEU A 18 6.08 8.72 15.17
C LEU A 18 5.70 10.21 15.11
N LEU A 19 4.75 10.67 15.94
CA LEU A 19 4.38 12.09 16.07
C LEU A 19 5.55 12.96 16.55
N GLU A 20 6.47 12.39 17.32
CA GLU A 20 7.66 13.07 17.83
C GLU A 20 8.80 13.13 16.80
N CYS A 21 8.62 12.49 15.64
CA CYS A 21 9.62 12.33 14.60
C CYS A 21 9.23 13.04 13.27
N PRO A 22 8.94 14.35 13.23
CA PRO A 22 8.40 15.01 12.03
C PRO A 22 9.39 15.06 10.84
N LYS A 23 10.68 14.85 11.11
CA LYS A 23 11.74 14.79 10.09
C LYS A 23 11.97 13.38 9.53
N LEU A 24 11.21 12.39 9.99
CA LEU A 24 11.36 11.01 9.55
C LEU A 24 11.06 10.90 8.05
N GLN A 25 12.02 10.35 7.31
CA GLN A 25 11.93 10.22 5.85
C GLN A 25 11.56 8.81 5.40
N ILE A 26 11.79 7.82 6.26
CA ILE A 26 11.59 6.41 5.93
C ILE A 26 10.84 5.76 7.08
N VAL A 27 9.72 5.12 6.75
CA VAL A 27 8.95 4.28 7.68
C VAL A 27 8.84 2.90 7.05
N LYS A 28 9.19 1.87 7.84
CA LYS A 28 9.02 0.47 7.48
C LYS A 28 8.23 -0.19 8.60
N LEU A 29 7.05 -0.71 8.26
CA LEU A 29 6.18 -1.38 9.21
C LEU A 29 6.35 -2.90 9.07
N PRO A 30 6.46 -3.63 10.19
CA PRO A 30 6.68 -5.06 10.19
C PRO A 30 5.42 -5.83 9.80
N ILE A 31 5.61 -7.08 9.32
CA ILE A 31 4.60 -8.02 8.80
C ILE A 31 3.35 -8.14 9.71
N TYR A 32 3.48 -7.96 11.02
CA TYR A 32 2.39 -8.19 11.98
C TYR A 32 1.95 -6.90 12.67
N THR A 33 1.59 -5.89 11.88
CA THR A 33 1.03 -4.64 12.40
C THR A 33 -0.41 -4.87 12.87
N ARG A 34 -0.72 -4.61 14.14
CA ARG A 34 -2.07 -4.82 14.68
C ARG A 34 -3.02 -3.75 14.15
N ARG A 35 -4.33 -4.02 14.17
CA ARG A 35 -5.36 -3.04 13.77
C ARG A 35 -5.21 -1.70 14.49
N ASN A 36 -4.95 -1.72 15.80
CA ASN A 36 -4.78 -0.49 16.58
C ASN A 36 -3.53 0.30 16.14
N ASP A 37 -2.45 -0.39 15.78
CA ASP A 37 -1.24 0.24 15.26
C ASP A 37 -1.54 0.93 13.91
N LEU A 38 -2.39 0.32 13.07
CA LEU A 38 -2.84 0.94 11.82
C LEU A 38 -3.67 2.21 12.04
N ILE A 39 -4.48 2.26 13.10
CA ILE A 39 -5.23 3.46 13.50
C ILE A 39 -4.26 4.55 13.97
N ASP A 40 -3.31 4.21 14.83
CA ASP A 40 -2.26 5.13 15.30
C ASP A 40 -1.48 5.71 14.11
N LEU A 41 -1.23 4.91 13.08
CA LEU A 41 -0.53 5.33 11.89
C LEU A 41 -1.31 6.36 11.07
N VAL A 42 -2.63 6.22 10.95
CA VAL A 42 -3.52 7.22 10.31
C VAL A 42 -3.36 8.57 11.01
N VAL A 43 -3.24 8.57 12.35
CA VAL A 43 -2.98 9.79 13.12
C VAL A 43 -1.55 10.30 12.85
N ALA A 44 -0.55 9.42 12.88
CA ALA A 44 0.85 9.76 12.68
C ALA A 44 1.13 10.40 11.32
N PHE A 45 0.52 9.92 10.22
CA PHE A 45 0.75 10.45 8.87
C PHE A 45 0.44 11.94 8.71
N ARG A 46 -0.43 12.50 9.56
CA ARG A 46 -0.70 13.93 9.57
C ARG A 46 0.55 14.76 9.89
N SER A 47 1.46 14.22 10.71
CA SER A 47 2.71 14.87 11.12
C SER A 47 3.92 14.55 10.22
N LEU A 48 3.89 13.43 9.49
CA LEU A 48 5.03 12.90 8.72
C LEU A 48 5.23 13.57 7.34
N LYS A 49 5.23 14.91 7.29
CA LYS A 49 5.33 15.68 6.03
C LYS A 49 6.68 15.56 5.33
N ALA A 50 7.71 15.05 6.02
CA ALA A 50 9.02 14.77 5.45
C ALA A 50 9.16 13.36 4.85
N LEU A 51 8.12 12.50 4.98
CA LEU A 51 8.19 11.10 4.57
C LEU A 51 8.40 10.97 3.06
N ARG A 52 9.41 10.20 2.67
CA ARG A 52 9.80 9.92 1.28
C ARG A 52 9.61 8.45 0.91
N SER A 53 9.78 7.55 1.87
CA SER A 53 9.64 6.12 1.66
C SER A 53 8.76 5.50 2.73
N LEU A 54 7.79 4.72 2.27
CA LEU A 54 6.86 4.02 3.13
C LEU A 54 6.75 2.57 2.68
N LEU A 55 7.08 1.65 3.58
CA LEU A 55 6.92 0.22 3.39
C LEU A 55 5.90 -0.28 4.40
N PHE A 56 4.77 -0.74 3.87
CA PHE A 56 3.75 -1.47 4.58
C PHE A 56 3.90 -2.95 4.30
N ASN A 57 4.09 -3.71 5.36
CA ASN A 57 3.96 -5.15 5.30
C ASN A 57 2.92 -5.52 6.34
N VAL A 58 1.68 -5.69 5.92
CA VAL A 58 0.57 -5.90 6.86
C VAL A 58 -0.07 -7.22 6.52
N HIS A 59 0.31 -8.25 7.26
CA HIS A 59 -0.38 -9.51 7.27
C HIS A 59 -1.46 -9.41 8.33
N LEU A 60 -2.69 -9.12 7.90
CA LEU A 60 -3.85 -9.26 8.75
C LEU A 60 -4.02 -10.76 9.00
N ARG A 61 -3.60 -11.20 10.19
CA ARG A 61 -3.74 -12.59 10.62
C ARG A 61 -5.22 -13.00 10.51
N GLU A 62 -5.44 -14.25 10.10
CA GLU A 62 -6.66 -14.92 9.62
C GLU A 62 -7.95 -14.79 10.47
N GLU A 63 -7.98 -13.96 11.52
CA GLU A 63 -9.13 -13.77 12.40
C GLU A 63 -10.12 -12.71 11.90
N LEU A 64 -9.81 -11.96 10.84
CA LEU A 64 -10.78 -11.09 10.17
C LEU A 64 -11.53 -11.89 9.12
N GLU A 65 -12.47 -12.72 9.56
CA GLU A 65 -13.38 -13.52 8.71
C GLU A 65 -14.28 -12.65 7.79
N PHE A 66 -14.22 -11.32 7.91
CA PHE A 66 -15.06 -10.40 7.14
C PHE A 66 -14.22 -9.41 6.30
N LEU A 67 -14.34 -9.52 4.98
CA LEU A 67 -13.79 -8.56 4.00
C LEU A 67 -14.20 -7.12 4.31
N GLU A 68 -15.43 -6.91 4.80
CA GLU A 68 -15.97 -5.59 5.16
C GLU A 68 -15.17 -4.89 6.27
N GLU A 69 -14.60 -5.65 7.22
CA GLU A 69 -13.81 -5.06 8.30
C GLU A 69 -12.41 -4.62 7.85
N GLN A 70 -11.82 -5.33 6.88
CA GLN A 70 -10.53 -4.93 6.30
C GLN A 70 -10.65 -3.57 5.59
N THR A 71 -11.78 -3.38 4.89
CA THR A 71 -12.10 -2.15 4.16
C THR A 71 -12.13 -0.91 5.03
N SER A 72 -12.72 -1.03 6.21
CA SER A 72 -12.82 0.07 7.18
C SER A 72 -11.45 0.61 7.60
N VAL A 73 -10.42 -0.23 7.61
CA VAL A 73 -9.07 0.12 8.09
C VAL A 73 -8.19 0.69 6.98
N TRP A 74 -8.24 0.10 5.78
CA TRP A 74 -7.33 0.47 4.70
C TRP A 74 -7.66 1.81 4.02
N ASN A 75 -8.94 2.13 3.87
CA ASN A 75 -9.36 3.38 3.23
C ASN A 75 -8.82 4.62 3.97
N PRO A 76 -8.97 4.77 5.30
CA PRO A 76 -8.32 5.84 6.03
C PRO A 76 -6.80 5.94 5.79
N ILE A 77 -6.11 4.80 5.69
CA ILE A 77 -4.67 4.74 5.43
C ILE A 77 -4.34 5.26 4.03
N TYR A 78 -4.99 4.75 2.98
CA TYR A 78 -4.75 5.20 1.60
C TYR A 78 -5.01 6.70 1.43
N ARG A 79 -6.10 7.19 2.02
CA ARG A 79 -6.41 8.63 2.01
C ARG A 79 -5.30 9.45 2.67
N GLN A 80 -4.74 9.00 3.79
CA GLN A 80 -3.63 9.70 4.45
C GLN A 80 -2.33 9.61 3.64
N ILE A 81 -2.05 8.48 3.00
CA ILE A 81 -0.91 8.32 2.10
C ILE A 81 -1.00 9.33 0.94
N GLY A 82 -2.19 9.52 0.38
CA GLY A 82 -2.48 10.56 -0.61
C GLY A 82 -2.17 11.98 -0.15
N GLN A 83 -2.07 12.23 1.16
CA GLN A 83 -1.77 13.55 1.74
C GLN A 83 -0.28 13.74 2.11
N LEU A 84 0.61 12.84 1.67
CA LEU A 84 2.05 12.89 1.91
C LEU A 84 2.78 13.53 0.71
N PRO A 85 3.06 14.84 0.75
CA PRO A 85 3.49 15.59 -0.43
C PRO A 85 4.89 15.19 -0.95
N LYS A 86 5.71 14.57 -0.10
CA LYS A 86 7.08 14.19 -0.41
C LYS A 86 7.26 12.68 -0.62
N LEU A 87 6.19 11.90 -0.56
CA LEU A 87 6.27 10.46 -0.71
C LEU A 87 6.70 10.11 -2.14
N GLN A 88 7.84 9.43 -2.28
CA GLN A 88 8.44 9.05 -3.55
C GLN A 88 8.40 7.54 -3.77
N SER A 89 8.47 6.74 -2.71
CA SER A 89 8.42 5.29 -2.77
C SER A 89 7.35 4.76 -1.85
N LEU A 90 6.40 4.02 -2.41
CA LEU A 90 5.36 3.32 -1.68
C LEU A 90 5.45 1.82 -1.97
N THR A 91 5.60 1.03 -0.92
CA THR A 91 5.54 -0.42 -0.99
C THR A 91 4.45 -0.90 -0.06
N ILE A 92 3.50 -1.68 -0.58
CA ILE A 92 2.42 -2.29 0.18
C ILE A 92 2.46 -3.79 -0.12
N ILE A 93 2.54 -4.60 0.93
CA ILE A 93 2.67 -6.05 0.88
C ILE A 93 1.51 -6.68 1.65
N TYR A 94 0.90 -7.73 1.09
CA TYR A 94 -0.23 -8.49 1.65
C TYR A 94 -1.49 -7.65 1.89
N PHE A 95 -1.87 -6.85 0.90
CA PHE A 95 -3.05 -6.01 1.01
C PHE A 95 -4.11 -6.42 -0.04
N THR A 96 -5.36 -6.07 0.24
CA THR A 96 -6.47 -6.16 -0.71
C THR A 96 -6.78 -4.74 -1.18
N ILE A 97 -6.70 -4.45 -2.50
CA ILE A 97 -7.34 -3.21 -3.00
C ILE A 97 -8.79 -3.54 -3.21
N GLU A 98 -9.67 -2.77 -2.57
CA GLU A 98 -11.05 -2.70 -2.98
C GLU A 98 -11.17 -2.26 -4.43
N LYS A 99 -12.11 -2.87 -5.14
CA LYS A 99 -12.54 -2.42 -6.45
C LYS A 99 -13.69 -1.44 -6.32
N GLY A 100 -13.80 -0.52 -7.27
CA GLY A 100 -14.92 0.42 -7.35
C GLY A 100 -14.52 1.89 -7.19
N LYS A 101 -15.53 2.75 -7.11
CA LYS A 101 -15.39 4.21 -7.15
C LYS A 101 -14.64 4.79 -5.94
N ASP A 102 -14.74 4.11 -4.80
CA ASP A 102 -14.02 4.45 -3.57
C ASP A 102 -12.81 3.55 -3.33
N SER A 103 -12.33 2.86 -4.37
CA SER A 103 -11.18 1.96 -4.31
C SER A 103 -9.96 2.61 -3.68
N GLY A 104 -9.14 1.79 -3.02
CA GLY A 104 -7.86 2.24 -2.47
C GLY A 104 -6.97 2.97 -3.48
N ILE A 105 -7.04 2.60 -4.77
CA ILE A 105 -6.32 3.29 -5.86
C ILE A 105 -6.80 4.73 -6.02
N GLN A 106 -8.12 4.96 -6.05
CA GLN A 106 -8.68 6.32 -6.18
C GLN A 106 -8.30 7.20 -4.97
N GLN A 107 -8.08 6.59 -3.81
CA GLN A 107 -7.63 7.31 -2.62
C GLN A 107 -6.14 7.69 -2.67
N LEU A 108 -5.36 7.06 -3.57
CA LEU A 108 -3.96 7.44 -3.85
C LEU A 108 -3.83 8.62 -4.82
N VAL A 109 -4.91 9.20 -5.36
CA VAL A 109 -4.89 10.35 -6.30
C VAL A 109 -4.09 11.55 -5.76
N GLY A 110 -4.01 11.72 -4.44
CA GLY A 110 -3.20 12.78 -3.84
C GLY A 110 -1.68 12.51 -3.83
N ALA A 111 -1.25 11.26 -3.99
CA ALA A 111 0.15 10.82 -3.88
C ALA A 111 0.98 11.13 -5.15
N THR A 112 0.81 12.33 -5.70
CA THR A 112 1.34 12.78 -7.01
C THR A 112 2.87 12.81 -7.11
N SER A 113 3.58 12.70 -5.98
CA SER A 113 5.04 12.64 -5.91
C SER A 113 5.62 11.21 -6.00
N VAL A 114 4.77 10.18 -5.96
CA VAL A 114 5.21 8.78 -5.98
C VAL A 114 5.81 8.45 -7.33
N LYS A 115 7.08 8.03 -7.30
CA LYS A 115 7.86 7.56 -8.45
C LYS A 115 7.97 6.04 -8.50
N ARG A 116 7.85 5.39 -7.35
CA ARG A 116 7.93 3.93 -7.24
C ARG A 116 6.74 3.40 -6.45
N LEU A 117 5.96 2.54 -7.08
CA LEU A 117 4.89 1.80 -6.46
C LEU A 117 5.17 0.30 -6.55
N VAL A 118 5.17 -0.35 -5.39
CA VAL A 118 5.30 -1.80 -5.28
C VAL A 118 4.09 -2.33 -4.53
N LEU A 119 3.31 -3.14 -5.21
CA LEU A 119 2.16 -3.83 -4.66
C LEU A 119 2.44 -5.33 -4.70
N ARG A 120 2.57 -5.95 -3.53
CA ARG A 120 2.88 -7.38 -3.37
C ARG A 120 1.79 -8.10 -2.58
N GLY A 121 1.63 -9.40 -2.82
CA GLY A 121 0.61 -10.22 -2.16
C GLY A 121 -0.78 -10.07 -2.77
N CYS A 122 -0.86 -9.67 -4.05
CA CYS A 122 -2.12 -9.44 -4.78
C CYS A 122 -2.60 -10.70 -5.53
N GLU A 123 -2.39 -11.90 -4.98
CA GLU A 123 -2.60 -13.19 -5.67
C GLU A 123 -3.98 -13.35 -6.29
N ALA A 124 -5.02 -12.87 -5.59
CA ALA A 124 -6.40 -12.93 -6.06
C ALA A 124 -6.84 -11.67 -6.84
N THR A 125 -5.97 -10.68 -7.00
CA THR A 125 -6.33 -9.39 -7.60
C THR A 125 -6.19 -9.46 -9.13
N LYS A 126 -7.34 -9.55 -9.81
CA LYS A 126 -7.40 -9.37 -11.26
C LYS A 126 -7.42 -7.89 -11.60
N TRP A 127 -6.32 -7.36 -12.11
CA TRP A 127 -6.26 -5.98 -12.59
C TRP A 127 -7.07 -5.82 -13.87
N THR A 128 -7.92 -4.80 -13.93
CA THR A 128 -8.58 -4.39 -15.17
C THR A 128 -7.81 -3.27 -15.87
N ARG A 129 -8.14 -3.05 -17.13
CA ARG A 129 -7.59 -1.96 -17.93
C ARG A 129 -7.87 -0.60 -17.29
N GLU A 130 -9.11 -0.40 -16.84
CA GLU A 130 -9.58 0.83 -16.22
C GLU A 130 -8.84 1.12 -14.92
N GLU A 131 -8.63 0.10 -14.08
CA GLU A 131 -7.88 0.23 -12.82
C GLU A 131 -6.43 0.67 -13.06
N ILE A 132 -5.75 0.14 -14.07
CA ILE A 132 -4.39 0.55 -14.44
C ILE A 132 -4.37 1.98 -14.99
N GLN A 133 -5.34 2.35 -15.83
CA GLN A 133 -5.45 3.71 -16.36
C GLN A 133 -5.73 4.74 -15.26
N ASP A 134 -6.61 4.41 -14.32
CA ASP A 134 -6.90 5.24 -13.15
C ASP A 134 -5.67 5.37 -12.25
N LEU A 135 -4.94 4.27 -12.02
CA LEU A 135 -3.70 4.29 -11.23
C LEU A 135 -2.65 5.23 -11.81
N VAL A 136 -2.39 5.17 -13.12
CA VAL A 136 -1.37 6.04 -13.74
C VAL A 136 -1.83 7.49 -13.87
N ARG A 137 -3.14 7.74 -13.92
CA ARG A 137 -3.70 9.10 -13.83
C ARG A 137 -3.54 9.67 -12.42
N ALA A 138 -3.77 8.85 -11.40
CA ALA A 138 -3.58 9.19 -9.99
C ALA A 138 -2.11 9.47 -9.64
N LEU A 139 -1.18 8.77 -10.29
CA LEU A 139 0.26 8.84 -10.03
C LEU A 139 1.03 9.33 -11.27
N PRO A 140 0.92 10.62 -11.63
CA PRO A 140 1.48 11.15 -12.88
C PRO A 140 3.01 11.09 -12.95
N LYS A 141 3.71 10.96 -11.81
CA LYS A 141 5.18 10.85 -11.73
C LYS A 141 5.66 9.42 -11.53
N LEU A 142 4.78 8.43 -11.62
CA LEU A 142 5.15 7.02 -11.43
C LEU A 142 6.15 6.60 -12.51
N GLU A 143 7.34 6.17 -12.12
CA GLU A 143 8.41 5.71 -13.02
C GLU A 143 8.56 4.19 -12.96
N ASN A 144 8.30 3.59 -11.81
CA ASN A 144 8.48 2.16 -11.55
C ASN A 144 7.21 1.57 -10.93
N LEU A 145 6.62 0.59 -11.60
CA LEU A 145 5.43 -0.13 -11.14
C LEU A 145 5.74 -1.62 -11.00
N HIS A 146 5.49 -2.15 -9.81
CA HIS A 146 5.60 -3.59 -9.55
C HIS A 146 4.28 -4.08 -8.97
N LEU A 147 3.65 -5.01 -9.67
CA LEU A 147 2.42 -5.68 -9.23
C LEU A 147 2.73 -7.16 -9.11
N LYS A 148 2.58 -7.74 -7.91
CA LYS A 148 2.90 -9.15 -7.68
C LYS A 148 1.99 -9.86 -6.68
N PRO A 149 1.80 -11.17 -6.85
CA PRO A 149 2.03 -11.88 -8.11
C PRO A 149 0.95 -11.51 -9.15
N LEU A 150 1.20 -11.86 -10.40
CA LEU A 150 0.25 -11.70 -11.51
C LEU A 150 -0.06 -13.07 -12.09
N GLU A 151 -1.30 -13.28 -12.56
CA GLU A 151 -1.62 -14.48 -13.35
C GLU A 151 -0.78 -14.49 -14.64
N LYS A 152 -0.48 -15.68 -15.17
CA LYS A 152 0.26 -15.81 -16.43
C LYS A 152 -0.46 -15.03 -17.54
N GLY A 153 0.29 -14.22 -18.29
CA GLY A 153 -0.24 -13.42 -19.41
C GLY A 153 -0.70 -12.00 -19.05
N LEU A 154 -1.03 -11.73 -17.77
CA LEU A 154 -1.41 -10.38 -17.32
C LEU A 154 -0.28 -9.37 -17.50
N PHE A 155 0.98 -9.82 -17.44
CA PHE A 155 2.12 -8.91 -17.59
C PHE A 155 2.12 -8.17 -18.93
N SER A 156 1.92 -8.91 -20.04
CA SER A 156 1.85 -8.33 -21.37
C SER A 156 0.61 -7.44 -21.56
N GLN A 157 -0.52 -7.83 -20.94
CA GLN A 157 -1.75 -7.04 -20.97
C GLN A 157 -1.58 -5.70 -20.24
N ILE A 158 -1.06 -5.71 -19.01
CA ILE A 158 -0.79 -4.48 -18.25
C ILE A 158 0.17 -3.57 -19.01
N LYS A 159 1.23 -4.13 -19.62
CA LYS A 159 2.14 -3.35 -20.45
C LYS A 159 1.44 -2.70 -21.65
N SER A 160 0.51 -3.40 -22.31
CA SER A 160 -0.33 -2.82 -23.37
C SER A 160 -1.18 -1.66 -22.84
N TRP A 161 -1.86 -1.86 -21.70
CA TRP A 161 -2.72 -0.84 -21.09
C TRP A 161 -1.94 0.40 -20.66
N LEU A 162 -0.70 0.24 -20.17
CA LEU A 162 0.20 1.36 -19.88
C LEU A 162 0.56 2.15 -21.16
N CYS A 163 0.87 1.46 -22.26
CA CYS A 163 1.11 2.11 -23.55
C CYS A 163 -0.11 2.88 -24.06
N GLU A 164 -1.30 2.28 -23.96
CA GLU A 164 -2.56 2.90 -24.35
C GLU A 164 -2.90 4.14 -23.51
N ALA A 165 -2.48 4.15 -22.24
CA ALA A 165 -2.58 5.31 -21.35
C ALA A 165 -1.54 6.40 -21.63
N GLY A 166 -0.68 6.22 -22.65
CA GLY A 166 0.43 7.13 -22.96
C GLY A 166 1.59 7.07 -21.96
N ARG A 167 1.68 5.98 -21.18
CA ARG A 167 2.65 5.79 -20.10
C ARG A 167 3.61 4.63 -20.36
N SER A 168 4.15 4.57 -21.58
CA SER A 168 5.19 3.61 -21.98
C SER A 168 6.55 3.88 -21.32
N ASP A 169 6.71 5.04 -20.66
CA ASP A 169 7.85 5.41 -19.84
C ASP A 169 7.96 4.62 -18.53
N ILE A 170 6.87 4.02 -18.06
CA ILE A 170 6.84 3.28 -16.80
C ILE A 170 7.58 1.95 -16.95
N ILE A 171 8.60 1.77 -16.11
CA ILE A 171 9.27 0.48 -15.95
C ILE A 171 8.33 -0.44 -15.18
N PHE A 172 7.71 -1.35 -15.91
CA PHE A 172 6.88 -2.42 -15.36
C PHE A 172 7.69 -3.73 -15.38
N GLY A 173 7.98 -4.29 -14.20
CA GLY A 173 8.96 -5.37 -14.12
C GLY A 173 8.92 -6.20 -12.83
N ASP A 174 9.72 -7.28 -12.86
CA ASP A 174 9.63 -8.41 -11.94
C ASP A 174 10.65 -8.35 -10.78
N GLN A 175 11.25 -7.19 -10.46
CA GLN A 175 12.25 -7.09 -9.38
C GLN A 175 11.65 -7.06 -7.96
#